data_AF-A0A075I0C3-F1
#
_entry.id   AF-A0A075I0C3-F1
#
_cell.length_a   1.000
_cell.length_b   1.000
_cell.length_c   1.000
_cell.angle_alpha   90.00
_cell.angle_beta   90.00
_cell.angle_gamma   90.00
#
_symmetry.space_group_name_H-M   'P 1'
#
loop_
_entity.id
_entity.type
_entity.pdbx_description
1 polymer ?
#
loop_
_entity_poly.entity_id
_entity_poly.type
_entity_poly.pdbx_seq_one_letter_code
_entity_poly.pdbx_strand_id
1 'polypeptide(L)'
;MISLGQDEIAKYPFLAEAGQYLKDKGFTLEQFATDPDLKIIVDKAYERIVSAAEDKTYYPELDDPSEKETTLPLNVFSFLIAIVLLKLSGLNTLINKFSLAEARRAEKFLQRDLVSNSDKTSEEFAIKIFRDIFSVTIKKTGGYFVIPIPDYLKHAVNFHEREWKLVNRHVENGMVF
;
A
#
# COMPACT_ATOMS: atom_id res chain seq x y z
N MET A 1 3.94 -19.36 -8.53
CA MET A 1 3.11 -18.19 -8.23
C MET A 1 3.44 -17.76 -6.81
N ILE A 2 3.89 -16.53 -6.61
CA ILE A 2 4.09 -15.99 -5.25
C ILE A 2 2.70 -15.65 -4.70
N SER A 3 2.24 -16.47 -3.74
CA SER A 3 1.05 -16.22 -2.92
C SER A 3 1.40 -15.20 -1.85
N LEU A 4 0.54 -14.21 -1.64
CA LEU A 4 0.73 -13.25 -0.55
C LEU A 4 0.66 -13.95 0.81
N GLY A 5 1.68 -13.71 1.63
CA GLY A 5 1.61 -14.00 3.06
C GLY A 5 0.68 -13.01 3.77
N GLN A 6 0.24 -13.39 4.97
CA GLN A 6 -0.58 -12.54 5.83
C GLN A 6 0.08 -11.17 6.08
N ASP A 7 1.37 -11.16 6.41
CA ASP A 7 2.14 -9.94 6.66
C ASP A 7 2.10 -8.96 5.46
N GLU A 8 2.13 -9.48 4.22
CA GLU A 8 2.12 -8.64 3.02
C GLU A 8 0.73 -8.07 2.72
N ILE A 9 -0.34 -8.81 3.02
CA ILE A 9 -1.72 -8.31 2.90
C ILE A 9 -1.95 -7.15 3.89
N ALA A 10 -1.39 -7.22 5.11
CA ALA A 10 -1.46 -6.12 6.09
C ALA A 10 -0.68 -4.87 5.65
N LYS A 11 0.48 -5.05 5.01
CA LYS A 11 1.28 -3.95 4.45
C LYS A 11 0.56 -3.27 3.28
N TYR A 12 -0.08 -4.06 2.42
CA TYR A 12 -0.69 -3.60 1.16
C TYR A 12 -2.18 -3.96 1.07
N PRO A 13 -3.04 -3.38 1.93
CA PRO A 13 -4.46 -3.74 2.02
C PRO A 13 -5.30 -3.28 0.82
N PHE A 14 -4.68 -2.59 -0.16
CA PHE A 14 -5.29 -2.21 -1.44
C PHE A 14 -5.21 -3.31 -2.51
N LEU A 15 -4.49 -4.40 -2.26
CA LEU A 15 -4.39 -5.52 -3.18
C LEU A 15 -5.68 -6.35 -3.22
N ALA A 16 -5.93 -7.02 -4.34
CA ALA A 16 -7.15 -7.81 -4.54
C ALA A 16 -7.31 -8.91 -3.48
N GLU A 17 -6.19 -9.47 -3.02
CA GLU A 17 -6.12 -10.49 -2.00
C GLU A 17 -6.61 -10.01 -0.62
N ALA A 18 -6.48 -8.72 -0.31
CA ALA A 18 -7.05 -8.13 0.91
C ALA A 18 -8.59 -8.09 0.84
N GLY A 19 -9.14 -7.78 -0.34
CA GLY A 19 -10.59 -7.86 -0.58
C GLY A 19 -11.10 -9.30 -0.53
N GLN A 20 -10.34 -10.24 -1.08
CA GLN A 20 -10.66 -11.67 -1.00
C GLN A 20 -10.61 -12.16 0.46
N TYR A 21 -9.65 -11.71 1.25
CA TYR A 21 -9.55 -12.04 2.67
C TYR A 21 -10.80 -11.62 3.47
N LEU A 22 -11.36 -10.42 3.21
CA LEU A 22 -12.63 -10.01 3.81
C LEU A 22 -13.78 -10.93 3.39
N LYS A 23 -13.86 -11.26 2.10
CA LYS A 23 -14.88 -12.16 1.56
C LYS A 23 -14.82 -13.56 2.17
N ASP A 24 -13.62 -14.10 2.34
CA ASP A 24 -13.39 -15.43 2.88
C ASP A 24 -13.74 -15.52 4.38
N LYS A 25 -13.58 -14.42 5.13
CA LYS A 25 -14.03 -14.34 6.53
C LYS A 25 -15.55 -14.21 6.67
N GLY A 26 -16.25 -13.82 5.60
CA GLY A 26 -17.72 -13.83 5.54
C GLY A 26 -18.40 -12.71 6.32
N PHE A 27 -17.68 -11.68 6.75
CA PHE A 27 -18.27 -10.54 7.45
C PHE A 27 -19.07 -9.66 6.49
N THR A 28 -20.30 -9.30 6.87
CA THR A 28 -21.11 -8.32 6.15
C THR A 28 -20.86 -6.90 6.66
N LEU A 29 -21.19 -5.88 5.87
CA LEU A 29 -21.06 -4.47 6.29
C LEU A 29 -21.94 -4.15 7.49
N GLU A 30 -23.12 -4.76 7.57
CA GLU A 30 -24.07 -4.58 8.68
C GLU A 30 -23.48 -5.08 9.99
N GLN A 31 -22.73 -6.19 9.97
CA GLN A 31 -22.08 -6.71 11.17
C GLN A 31 -21.06 -5.72 11.75
N PHE A 32 -20.30 -5.01 10.91
CA PHE A 32 -19.40 -3.95 11.40
C PHE A 32 -20.14 -2.81 12.10
N ALA A 33 -21.42 -2.59 11.80
CA ALA A 33 -22.23 -1.55 12.44
C ALA A 33 -22.92 -2.01 13.74
N THR A 34 -23.25 -3.30 13.84
CA THR A 34 -24.09 -3.82 14.94
C THR A 34 -23.34 -4.67 15.95
N ASP A 35 -22.26 -5.34 15.54
CA ASP A 35 -21.52 -6.27 16.37
C ASP A 35 -20.52 -5.53 17.28
N PRO A 36 -20.66 -5.59 18.62
CA PRO A 36 -19.74 -4.94 19.54
C PRO A 36 -18.29 -5.44 19.40
N ASP A 37 -18.08 -6.70 18.99
CA ASP A 37 -16.73 -7.28 18.86
C ASP A 37 -16.00 -6.71 17.64
N LEU A 38 -16.75 -6.32 16.60
CA LEU A 38 -16.19 -5.68 15.40
C LEU A 38 -16.02 -4.17 15.55
N LYS A 39 -16.55 -3.57 16.62
CA LYS A 39 -16.48 -2.13 16.86
C LYS A 39 -15.05 -1.59 16.84
N ILE A 40 -14.10 -2.35 17.38
CA ILE A 40 -12.68 -1.97 17.38
C ILE A 40 -12.15 -1.71 15.96
N ILE A 41 -12.62 -2.44 14.96
CA ILE A 41 -12.20 -2.27 13.57
C ILE A 41 -12.72 -0.95 13.01
N VAL A 42 -13.96 -0.59 13.32
CA VAL A 42 -14.57 0.68 12.92
C VAL A 42 -13.88 1.86 13.60
N ASP A 43 -13.58 1.73 14.89
CA ASP A 43 -12.85 2.76 15.65
C ASP A 43 -11.44 2.96 15.06
N LYS A 44 -10.74 1.87 14.69
CA LYS A 44 -9.43 1.94 14.01
C LYS A 44 -9.52 2.52 12.61
N ALA A 45 -10.59 2.24 11.86
CA ALA A 45 -10.84 2.88 10.57
C ALA A 45 -11.00 4.40 10.72
N TYR A 46 -11.73 4.83 11.74
CA TYR A 46 -11.90 6.25 12.06
C TYR A 46 -10.59 6.91 12.49
N GLU A 47 -9.83 6.31 13.40
CA GLU A 47 -8.49 6.78 13.81
C GLU A 47 -7.55 6.94 12.61
N ARG A 48 -7.59 6.01 11.66
CA ARG A 48 -6.80 6.05 10.43
C ARG A 48 -7.18 7.25 9.54
N ILE A 49 -8.48 7.53 9.41
CA ILE A 49 -8.98 8.72 8.69
C ILE A 49 -8.54 10.00 9.39
N VAL A 50 -8.68 10.08 10.72
CA VAL A 50 -8.27 11.25 11.52
C VAL A 50 -6.76 11.49 11.39
N SER A 51 -5.95 10.43 11.49
CA SER A 51 -4.50 10.51 11.31
C SER A 51 -4.15 11.14 9.96
N ALA A 52 -4.79 10.69 8.88
CA ALA A 52 -4.59 11.28 7.56
C ALA A 52 -5.08 12.73 7.47
N ALA A 53 -6.19 13.08 8.12
CA ALA A 53 -6.71 14.45 8.16
C ALA A 53 -5.71 15.42 8.81
N GLU A 54 -4.99 14.95 9.82
CA GLU A 54 -3.92 15.66 10.54
C GLU A 54 -2.54 15.58 9.86
N ASP A 55 -2.48 15.08 8.62
CA ASP A 55 -1.25 14.88 7.85
C ASP A 55 -0.22 13.95 8.53
N LYS A 56 -0.70 13.06 9.41
CA LYS A 56 0.09 12.01 10.07
C LYS A 56 -0.01 10.70 9.31
N THR A 57 1.03 9.87 9.41
CA THR A 57 0.98 8.48 8.91
C THR A 57 0.36 7.59 9.98
N TYR A 58 -0.66 6.83 9.62
CA TYR A 58 -1.24 5.83 10.51
C TYR A 58 -0.28 4.65 10.67
N TYR A 59 0.18 4.46 11.90
CA TYR A 59 0.80 3.23 12.35
C TYR A 59 -0.11 2.69 13.45
N PRO A 60 -0.64 1.46 13.33
CA PRO A 60 -1.30 0.84 14.46
C PRO A 60 -0.27 0.79 15.59
N GLU A 61 -0.52 1.49 16.70
CA GLU A 61 0.19 1.19 17.94
C GLU A 61 -0.19 -0.25 18.30
N LEU A 62 0.83 -1.05 18.67
CA LEU A 62 0.81 -2.49 19.00
C LEU A 62 1.24 -3.43 17.84
N ASP A 63 2.52 -3.40 17.48
CA ASP A 63 3.22 -4.59 16.99
C ASP A 63 3.83 -5.29 18.23
N ASP A 64 3.00 -5.92 19.08
CA ASP A 64 3.52 -7.08 19.81
C ASP A 64 3.60 -8.22 18.79
N PRO A 65 4.79 -8.73 18.45
CA PRO A 65 4.95 -9.80 17.48
C PRO A 65 4.19 -11.09 17.84
N SER A 66 3.68 -11.20 19.07
CA SER A 66 2.85 -12.31 19.55
C SER A 66 1.37 -12.23 19.13
N GLU A 67 0.87 -11.08 18.67
CA GLU A 67 -0.54 -10.87 18.28
C GLU A 67 -0.78 -10.77 16.76
N LYS A 68 0.08 -11.42 15.95
CA LYS A 68 0.02 -11.39 14.47
C LYS A 68 -1.33 -11.80 13.88
N GLU A 69 -2.04 -12.73 14.53
CA GLU A 69 -3.31 -13.26 14.00
C GLU A 69 -4.48 -12.28 14.16
N THR A 70 -4.44 -11.41 15.18
CA THR A 70 -5.44 -10.35 15.43
C THR A 70 -5.12 -9.07 14.65
N THR A 71 -3.83 -8.79 14.44
CA THR A 71 -3.36 -7.57 13.74
C THR A 71 -3.69 -7.57 12.24
N LEU A 72 -3.75 -8.74 11.58
CA LEU A 72 -4.09 -8.82 10.16
C LEU A 72 -5.55 -8.39 9.87
N PRO A 73 -6.58 -9.03 10.46
CA PRO A 73 -7.97 -8.57 10.31
C PRO A 73 -8.12 -7.09 10.62
N LEU A 74 -7.49 -6.62 11.70
CA LEU A 74 -7.60 -5.24 12.13
C LEU A 74 -7.00 -4.26 11.11
N ASN A 75 -5.82 -4.55 10.55
CA ASN A 75 -5.19 -3.69 9.54
C ASN A 75 -5.93 -3.67 8.21
N VAL A 76 -6.38 -4.85 7.74
CA VAL A 76 -7.05 -5.00 6.45
C VAL A 76 -8.47 -4.46 6.51
N PHE A 77 -9.25 -4.84 7.53
CA PHE A 77 -10.64 -4.44 7.64
C PHE A 77 -10.76 -2.96 8.00
N SER A 78 -9.89 -2.42 8.86
CA SER A 78 -9.90 -0.98 9.13
C SER A 78 -9.61 -0.15 7.88
N PHE A 79 -8.74 -0.62 6.99
CA PHE A 79 -8.50 0.04 5.69
C PHE A 79 -9.75 0.03 4.81
N LEU A 80 -10.37 -1.15 4.63
CA LEU A 80 -11.55 -1.30 3.78
C LEU A 80 -12.75 -0.51 4.32
N ILE A 81 -12.99 -0.56 5.63
CA ILE A 81 -14.04 0.22 6.28
C ILE A 81 -13.74 1.73 6.17
N ALA A 82 -12.49 2.16 6.31
CA ALA A 82 -12.13 3.56 6.10
C ALA A 82 -12.47 4.03 4.68
N ILE A 83 -12.21 3.22 3.66
CA ILE A 83 -12.60 3.55 2.26
C ILE A 83 -14.12 3.70 2.14
N VAL A 84 -14.90 2.80 2.75
CA VAL A 84 -16.37 2.87 2.73
C VAL A 84 -16.84 4.17 3.40
N LEU A 85 -16.36 4.48 4.60
CA LEU A 85 -16.70 5.70 5.33
C LEU A 85 -16.36 6.97 4.53
N LEU A 86 -15.16 7.02 3.95
CA LEU A 86 -14.71 8.14 3.11
C LEU A 86 -15.59 8.30 1.87
N LYS A 87 -15.92 7.20 1.21
CA LYS A 87 -16.78 7.22 0.01
C LYS A 87 -18.19 7.72 0.34
N LEU A 88 -18.75 7.30 1.48
CA LEU A 88 -20.06 7.75 1.97
C LEU A 88 -20.04 9.23 2.40
N SER A 89 -18.93 9.72 2.94
CA SER A 89 -18.80 11.12 3.35
C SER A 89 -18.86 12.12 2.19
N GLY A 90 -18.41 11.72 0.99
CA GLY A 90 -18.29 12.60 -0.18
C GLY A 90 -17.26 13.73 -0.03
N LEU A 91 -16.45 13.74 1.03
CA LEU A 91 -15.49 14.80 1.32
C LEU A 91 -14.18 14.61 0.54
N ASN A 92 -14.12 15.11 -0.69
CA ASN A 92 -12.97 14.95 -1.59
C ASN A 92 -11.63 15.38 -0.95
N THR A 93 -11.61 16.44 -0.15
CA THR A 93 -10.41 16.87 0.57
C THR A 93 -9.88 15.77 1.49
N LEU A 94 -10.77 15.11 2.22
CA LEU A 94 -10.41 14.05 3.16
C LEU A 94 -10.00 12.78 2.43
N ILE A 95 -10.69 12.44 1.33
CA ILE A 95 -10.31 11.34 0.43
C ILE A 95 -8.87 11.54 -0.07
N ASN A 96 -8.55 12.74 -0.57
CA ASN A 96 -7.21 13.06 -1.08
C ASN A 96 -6.14 12.95 0.01
N LYS A 97 -6.41 13.47 1.22
CA LYS A 97 -5.50 13.36 2.36
C LYS A 97 -5.26 11.90 2.75
N PHE A 98 -6.33 11.09 2.81
CA PHE A 98 -6.23 9.66 3.11
C PHE A 98 -5.42 8.91 2.05
N SER A 99 -5.70 9.13 0.76
CA SER A 99 -4.94 8.52 -0.33
C SER A 99 -3.45 8.87 -0.27
N LEU A 100 -3.10 10.13 0.05
CA LEU A 100 -1.71 10.54 0.19
C LEU A 100 -1.04 9.88 1.40
N ALA A 101 -1.72 9.82 2.55
CA ALA A 101 -1.19 9.18 3.76
C ALA A 101 -0.94 7.69 3.54
N GLU A 102 -1.87 6.99 2.89
CA GLU A 102 -1.73 5.57 2.57
C GLU A 102 -0.66 5.30 1.49
N ALA A 103 -0.55 6.17 0.49
CA ALA A 103 0.53 6.09 -0.50
C ALA A 103 1.91 6.22 0.16
N ARG A 104 2.09 7.18 1.08
CA ARG A 104 3.32 7.33 1.87
C ARG A 104 3.60 6.13 2.77
N ARG A 105 2.56 5.52 3.35
CA ARG A 105 2.69 4.28 4.14
C ARG A 105 3.18 3.13 3.27
N ALA A 106 2.55 2.92 2.11
CA ALA A 106 2.94 1.89 1.14
C ALA A 106 4.36 2.11 0.60
N GLU A 107 4.74 3.35 0.31
CA GLU A 107 6.09 3.72 -0.12
C GLU A 107 7.15 3.26 0.89
N LYS A 108 6.94 3.53 2.19
CA LYS A 108 7.88 3.12 3.24
C LYS A 108 8.06 1.61 3.31
N PHE A 109 6.98 0.83 3.12
CA PHE A 109 7.09 -0.63 3.06
C PHE A 109 7.84 -1.08 1.81
N LEU A 110 7.50 -0.54 0.63
CA LEU A 110 8.19 -0.88 -0.63
C LEU A 110 9.68 -0.53 -0.57
N GLN A 111 10.04 0.64 -0.02
CA GLN A 111 11.44 1.01 0.16
C GLN A 111 12.19 -0.01 1.01
N ARG A 112 11.60 -0.45 2.14
CA ARG A 112 12.21 -1.47 3.00
C ARG A 112 12.32 -2.82 2.29
N ASP A 113 11.30 -3.21 1.54
CA ASP A 113 11.23 -4.48 0.81
C ASP A 113 12.18 -4.52 -0.42
N LEU A 114 12.62 -3.37 -0.94
CA LEU A 114 13.53 -3.26 -2.10
C LEU A 114 15.01 -3.04 -1.73
N VAL A 115 15.31 -2.64 -0.49
CA VAL A 115 16.70 -2.38 -0.05
C VAL A 115 17.50 -3.69 0.02
N SER A 116 18.79 -3.62 -0.33
CA SER A 116 19.71 -4.76 -0.55
C SER A 116 19.87 -5.77 0.60
N ASN A 117 19.35 -5.50 1.80
CA ASN A 117 19.38 -6.40 2.95
C ASN A 117 18.03 -7.08 3.22
N SER A 118 17.05 -6.93 2.32
CA SER A 118 15.76 -7.59 2.40
C SER A 118 15.84 -9.05 1.94
N ASP A 119 14.95 -9.89 2.48
CA ASP A 119 14.79 -11.26 2.01
C ASP A 119 14.40 -11.26 0.52
N LYS A 120 15.00 -12.16 -0.27
CA LYS A 120 14.77 -12.29 -1.72
C LYS A 120 13.28 -12.35 -2.08
N THR A 121 12.47 -12.94 -1.22
CA THR A 121 11.01 -13.04 -1.35
C THR A 121 10.33 -11.66 -1.32
N SER A 122 10.77 -10.75 -0.44
CA SER A 122 10.21 -9.39 -0.32
C SER A 122 10.53 -8.55 -1.55
N GLU A 123 11.74 -8.68 -2.09
CA GLU A 123 12.13 -8.02 -3.34
C GLU A 123 11.29 -8.52 -4.52
N GLU A 124 11.20 -9.85 -4.72
CA GLU A 124 10.38 -10.44 -5.79
C GLU A 124 8.91 -10.02 -5.69
N PHE A 125 8.42 -9.87 -4.46
CA PHE A 125 7.08 -9.40 -4.17
C PHE A 125 6.88 -7.92 -4.53
N ALA A 126 7.80 -7.03 -4.13
CA ALA A 126 7.75 -5.63 -4.52
C ALA A 126 7.79 -5.46 -6.05
N ILE A 127 8.66 -6.22 -6.74
CA ILE A 127 8.73 -6.27 -8.22
C ILE A 127 7.38 -6.71 -8.81
N LYS A 128 6.72 -7.70 -8.20
CA LYS A 128 5.39 -8.15 -8.62
C LYS A 128 4.35 -7.03 -8.47
N ILE A 129 4.35 -6.28 -7.37
CA ILE A 129 3.44 -5.12 -7.19
C ILE A 129 3.64 -4.09 -8.31
N PHE A 130 4.89 -3.71 -8.62
CA PHE A 130 5.18 -2.76 -9.70
C PHE A 130 4.63 -3.21 -11.04
N ARG A 131 4.80 -4.49 -11.37
CA ARG A 131 4.28 -5.04 -12.63
C ARG A 131 2.76 -5.12 -12.63
N ASP A 132 2.17 -5.74 -11.63
CA ASP A 132 0.76 -6.15 -11.67
C ASP A 132 -0.18 -4.96 -11.38
N ILE A 133 0.21 -4.03 -10.50
CA ILE A 133 -0.61 -2.87 -10.13
C ILE A 133 -0.25 -1.63 -10.95
N PHE A 134 1.05 -1.34 -11.09
CA PHE A 134 1.50 -0.10 -11.72
C PHE A 134 1.84 -0.26 -13.21
N SER A 135 1.84 -1.49 -13.73
CA SER A 135 2.30 -1.80 -15.08
C SER A 135 3.70 -1.25 -15.35
N VAL A 136 4.60 -1.38 -14.38
CA VAL A 136 6.01 -0.98 -14.47
C VAL A 136 6.89 -2.21 -14.36
N THR A 137 7.72 -2.41 -15.37
CA THR A 137 8.76 -3.44 -15.34
C THR A 137 10.01 -2.85 -14.70
N ILE A 138 10.38 -3.37 -13.53
CA ILE A 138 11.65 -3.04 -12.89
C ILE A 138 12.59 -4.23 -12.95
N LYS A 139 13.89 -3.98 -13.17
CA LYS A 139 14.94 -5.00 -13.11
C LYS A 139 16.01 -4.56 -12.13
N LYS A 140 16.48 -5.47 -11.27
CA LYS A 140 17.64 -5.21 -10.42
C LYS A 140 18.91 -5.47 -11.21
N THR A 141 19.86 -4.54 -11.18
CA THR A 141 21.19 -4.66 -11.79
C THR A 141 22.23 -4.21 -10.77
N GLY A 142 22.93 -5.15 -10.16
CA GLY A 142 23.81 -4.86 -9.03
C GLY A 142 23.03 -4.28 -7.83
N GLY A 143 23.40 -3.06 -7.42
CA GLY A 143 22.80 -2.35 -6.28
C GLY A 143 21.67 -1.37 -6.63
N TYR A 144 21.26 -1.28 -7.89
CA TYR A 144 20.24 -0.34 -8.36
C TYR A 144 19.15 -1.03 -9.18
N PHE A 145 18.01 -0.34 -9.33
CA PHE A 145 16.90 -0.78 -10.17
C PHE A 145 16.87 0.02 -11.46
N VAL A 146 16.59 -0.66 -12.58
CA VAL A 146 16.45 -0.04 -13.89
C VAL A 146 15.04 -0.22 -14.43
N ILE A 147 14.54 0.77 -15.16
CA ILE A 147 13.17 0.84 -15.68
C ILE A 147 13.24 1.10 -17.20
N PRO A 148 12.50 0.37 -18.06
CA PRO A 148 12.40 0.69 -19.47
C PRO A 148 11.86 2.12 -19.69
N ILE A 149 12.40 2.85 -20.68
CA ILE A 149 11.96 4.22 -20.98
C ILE A 149 10.43 4.36 -21.13
N PRO A 150 9.70 3.47 -21.83
CA PRO A 150 8.26 3.59 -21.96
C PRO A 150 7.54 3.55 -20.60
N ASP A 151 7.93 2.62 -19.73
CA ASP A 151 7.35 2.46 -18.41
C ASP A 151 7.70 3.66 -17.52
N TYR A 152 8.94 4.16 -17.59
CA TYR A 152 9.36 5.36 -16.87
C TYR A 152 8.55 6.58 -17.29
N LEU A 153 8.46 6.86 -18.60
CA LEU A 153 7.75 8.03 -19.13
C LEU A 153 6.26 7.99 -18.83
N LYS A 154 5.63 6.81 -18.84
CA LYS A 154 4.21 6.65 -18.51
C LYS A 154 3.84 7.26 -17.15
N HIS A 155 4.75 7.19 -16.18
CA HIS A 155 4.52 7.69 -14.83
C HIS A 155 5.21 9.04 -14.56
N ALA A 156 6.42 9.22 -15.08
CA ALA A 156 7.25 10.39 -14.81
C ALA A 156 6.69 11.72 -15.32
N VAL A 157 5.83 11.68 -16.35
CA VAL A 157 5.16 12.88 -16.90
C VAL A 157 4.30 13.62 -15.87
N ASN A 158 3.80 12.91 -14.86
CA ASN A 158 2.95 13.49 -13.82
C ASN A 158 3.75 14.11 -12.65
N PHE A 159 5.06 13.86 -12.59
CA PHE A 159 5.93 14.46 -11.58
C PHE A 159 6.49 15.80 -12.09
N HIS A 160 6.41 16.83 -11.25
CA HIS A 160 6.77 18.20 -11.63
C HIS A 160 8.24 18.51 -11.31
N GLU A 161 8.83 17.75 -10.41
CA GLU A 161 10.20 17.90 -9.94
C GLU A 161 11.19 17.54 -11.05
N ARG A 162 12.28 18.30 -11.14
CA ARG A 162 13.23 18.20 -12.25
C ARG A 162 13.94 16.85 -12.29
N GLU A 163 14.17 16.22 -11.15
CA GLU A 163 14.82 14.92 -11.01
C GLU A 163 14.06 13.76 -11.67
N TRP A 164 12.76 13.92 -11.92
CA TRP A 164 11.93 12.93 -12.63
C TRP A 164 11.85 13.18 -14.14
N LYS A 165 12.44 14.27 -14.65
CA LYS A 165 12.47 14.50 -16.09
C LYS A 165 13.51 13.60 -16.74
N LEU A 166 13.13 12.88 -17.80
CA LEU A 166 14.01 11.93 -18.49
C LEU A 166 15.36 12.55 -18.91
N VAL A 167 15.35 13.83 -19.29
CA VAL A 167 16.57 14.60 -19.65
C VAL A 167 17.58 14.72 -18.51
N ASN A 168 17.14 14.55 -17.27
CA ASN A 168 17.95 14.61 -16.05
C ASN A 168 18.23 13.21 -15.47
N ARG A 169 17.93 12.13 -16.20
CA ARG A 169 18.22 10.75 -15.80
C ARG A 169 19.39 10.18 -16.59
N HIS A 170 20.07 9.19 -15.99
CA HIS A 170 21.00 8.36 -16.72
C HIS A 170 20.21 7.33 -17.54
N VAL A 171 20.45 7.32 -18.85
CA VAL A 171 19.75 6.45 -19.80
C VAL A 171 20.77 5.72 -20.66
N GLU A 172 20.66 4.40 -20.70
CA GLU A 172 21.54 3.55 -21.51
C GLU A 172 20.73 2.36 -22.05
N ASN A 173 20.92 2.01 -23.33
CA ASN A 173 20.31 0.84 -23.97
C ASN A 173 18.77 0.73 -23.78
N GLY A 174 18.07 1.87 -23.80
CA GLY A 174 16.61 1.92 -23.64
C GLY A 174 16.11 1.80 -22.20
N MET A 175 17.01 1.86 -21.22
CA MET A 175 16.73 1.74 -19.79
C MET A 175 17.10 3.02 -19.07
N VAL A 176 16.29 3.39 -18.07
CA VAL A 176 16.52 4.48 -17.12
C VAL A 176 17.08 3.88 -15.85
N PHE A 177 18.17 4.46 -15.36
CA PHE A 177 18.88 4.09 -14.13
C PHE A 177 18.55 5.08 -13.02
#